data_AF-A0A3D3PGE1-F1
#
_entry.id   AF-A0A3D3PGE1-F1
#
_cell.length_a   1.000
_cell.length_b   1.000
_cell.length_c   1.000
_cell.angle_alpha   90.00
_cell.angle_beta   90.00
_cell.angle_gamma   90.00
#
_symmetry.space_group_name_H-M   'P 1'
#
loop_
_entity.id
_entity.type
_entity.pdbx_description
1 polymer ?
#
loop_
_entity_poly.entity_id
_entity_poly.type
_entity_poly.pdbx_seq_one_letter_code
_entity_poly.pdbx_strand_id
1 'polypeptide(L)'
;DQYQAAQELEETVARKVEELPSKMRIVYSLSRTEGLSHKQISERLEISDKTVKKQINNALNQIRLVLPDKNASGLVLFILSKFLI
;
A
#
# COMPACT_ATOMS: atom_id res chain seq x y z
N ASP A 1 -12.94 -19.84 -9.89
CA ASP A 1 -13.82 -18.68 -10.12
C ASP A 1 -12.98 -17.41 -9.94
N GLN A 2 -13.03 -16.43 -10.85
CA GLN A 2 -12.18 -15.23 -10.77
C GLN A 2 -12.40 -14.43 -9.48
N TYR A 3 -13.61 -14.51 -8.91
CA TYR A 3 -13.93 -13.85 -7.64
C TYR A 3 -13.11 -14.41 -6.46
N GLN A 4 -12.95 -15.73 -6.40
CA GLN A 4 -12.18 -16.41 -5.35
C GLN A 4 -10.71 -16.00 -5.39
N ALA A 5 -10.10 -15.97 -6.58
CA ALA A 5 -8.70 -15.55 -6.75
C ALA A 5 -8.47 -14.09 -6.34
N ALA A 6 -9.45 -13.21 -6.57
CA ALA A 6 -9.38 -11.81 -6.14
C ALA A 6 -9.45 -11.69 -4.61
N GLN A 7 -10.33 -12.45 -3.94
CA GLN A 7 -10.42 -12.48 -2.48
C GLN A 7 -9.13 -13.00 -1.84
N GLU A 8 -8.58 -14.11 -2.35
CA GLU A 8 -7.32 -14.68 -1.86
C GLU A 8 -6.14 -13.69 -1.99
N LEU A 9 -6.12 -12.91 -3.07
CA LEU A 9 -5.12 -11.87 -3.28
C LEU A 9 -5.29 -10.71 -2.29
N GLU A 10 -6.53 -10.26 -2.06
CA GLU A 10 -6.83 -9.20 -1.09
C GLU A 10 -6.42 -9.61 0.33
N GLU A 11 -6.76 -10.84 0.74
CA GLU A 11 -6.35 -11.40 2.03
C GLU A 11 -4.83 -11.52 2.17
N THR A 12 -4.15 -11.89 1.08
CA THR A 12 -2.67 -11.97 1.06
C THR A 12 -2.03 -10.58 1.23
N VAL A 13 -2.57 -9.57 0.56
CA VAL A 13 -2.11 -8.18 0.73
C VAL A 13 -2.41 -7.67 2.13
N ALA A 14 -3.61 -7.93 2.66
CA ALA A 14 -4.00 -7.51 4.01
C ALA A 14 -3.06 -8.09 5.07
N ARG A 15 -2.80 -9.40 5.03
CA ARG A 15 -1.82 -10.05 5.91
C ARG A 15 -0.43 -9.43 5.76
N LYS A 16 -0.01 -9.14 4.51
CA LYS A 16 1.30 -8.52 4.31
C LYS A 16 1.39 -7.11 4.89
N VAL A 17 0.30 -6.34 4.83
CA VAL A 17 0.22 -5.01 5.46
C VAL A 17 0.34 -5.13 6.98
N GLU A 18 -0.27 -6.13 7.60
CA GLU A 18 -0.16 -6.39 9.03
C GLU A 18 1.27 -6.74 9.46
N GLU A 19 2.03 -7.47 8.63
CA GLU A 19 3.44 -7.80 8.87
C GLU A 19 4.41 -6.62 8.74
N LEU A 20 3.97 -5.49 8.17
CA LEU A 20 4.85 -4.32 8.02
C LEU A 20 5.27 -3.79 9.41
N PRO A 21 6.52 -3.31 9.56
CA PRO A 21 6.93 -2.53 10.71
C PRO A 21 5.92 -1.42 11.03
N SER A 22 5.63 -1.22 12.32
CA SER A 22 4.54 -0.36 12.81
C SER A 22 4.50 1.02 12.14
N LYS A 23 5.63 1.75 12.11
CA LYS A 23 5.71 3.08 11.49
C LYS A 23 5.41 3.07 9.99
N MET A 24 5.82 2.00 9.29
CA MET A 24 5.58 1.83 7.87
C MET A 24 4.11 1.52 7.59
N ARG A 25 3.49 0.66 8.41
CA ARG A 25 2.06 0.33 8.36
C ARG A 25 1.18 1.55 8.59
N ILE A 26 1.51 2.38 9.58
CA ILE A 26 0.77 3.62 9.88
C ILE A 26 0.80 4.55 8.68
N VAL A 27 2.00 4.84 8.14
CA VAL A 27 2.15 5.74 6.99
C VAL A 27 1.42 5.19 5.76
N TYR A 28 1.50 3.88 5.49
CA TYR A 28 0.76 3.24 4.41
C TYR A 28 -0.76 3.37 4.58
N SER A 29 -1.28 3.10 5.80
CA SER A 29 -2.72 3.15 6.09
C SER A 29 -3.28 4.57 5.96
N LEU A 30 -2.56 5.58 6.47
CA LEU A 30 -2.95 6.98 6.29
C LEU A 30 -3.04 7.39 4.81
N SER A 31 -2.13 6.87 3.98
CA SER A 31 -2.16 7.14 2.54
C SER A 31 -3.25 6.37 1.79
N ARG A 32 -3.44 5.07 2.08
CA ARG A 32 -4.32 4.18 1.28
C ARG A 32 -5.74 4.09 1.81
N THR A 33 -5.93 4.17 3.12
CA THR A 33 -7.24 4.05 3.77
C THR A 33 -7.85 5.43 4.01
N GLU A 34 -7.06 6.39 4.48
CA GLU A 34 -7.52 7.76 4.78
C GLU A 34 -7.28 8.75 3.63
N GLY A 35 -6.59 8.34 2.56
CA GLY A 35 -6.37 9.18 1.37
C GLY A 35 -5.47 10.39 1.60
N LEU A 36 -4.70 10.42 2.69
CA LEU A 36 -3.86 11.58 3.02
C LEU A 36 -2.65 11.70 2.09
N SER A 37 -2.35 12.93 1.70
CA SER A 37 -1.13 13.26 0.96
C SER A 37 0.12 13.11 1.85
N HIS A 38 1.30 12.99 1.22
CA HIS A 38 2.55 12.90 1.98
C HIS A 38 2.76 14.08 2.94
N LYS A 39 2.31 15.28 2.55
CA LYS A 39 2.39 16.48 3.37
C LYS A 39 1.44 16.43 4.58
N GLN A 40 0.20 15.98 4.37
CA GLN A 40 -0.74 15.80 5.50
C GLN A 40 -0.25 14.74 6.48
N ILE A 41 0.38 13.67 5.98
CA ILE A 41 0.96 12.62 6.83
C ILE A 41 2.19 13.15 7.59
N SER A 42 3.04 13.94 6.92
CA SER A 42 4.25 14.50 7.53
C SER A 42 3.90 15.46 8.67
N GLU A 43 2.91 16.32 8.45
CA GLU A 43 2.33 17.21 9.46
C GLU A 43 1.70 16.41 10.62
N ARG A 44 0.87 15.40 10.31
CA ARG A 44 0.16 14.60 11.33
C ARG A 44 1.08 13.75 12.21
N LEU A 45 2.19 13.26 11.66
CA LEU A 45 3.13 12.38 12.36
C LEU A 45 4.40 13.11 12.83
N GLU A 46 4.51 14.41 12.57
CA GLU A 46 5.68 15.24 12.89
C GLU A 46 7.01 14.65 12.36
N ILE A 47 7.00 14.18 11.11
CA ILE A 47 8.17 13.66 10.40
C ILE A 47 8.34 14.36 9.06
N SER A 48 9.51 14.27 8.42
CA SER A 48 9.69 14.89 7.09
C SER A 48 8.91 14.19 5.97
N ASP A 49 8.49 14.93 4.94
CA ASP A 49 7.93 14.39 3.68
C ASP A 49 8.84 13.31 3.06
N LYS A 50 10.16 13.49 3.16
CA LYS A 50 11.16 12.51 2.69
C LYS A 50 11.06 11.20 3.46
N THR A 51 10.83 11.26 4.77
CA THR A 51 10.58 10.09 5.62
C THR A 51 9.29 9.40 5.22
N VAL A 52 8.20 10.16 5.01
CA VAL A 52 6.91 9.62 4.55
C VAL A 52 7.08 8.87 3.23
N LYS A 53 7.68 9.52 2.22
CA LYS A 53 7.95 8.91 0.90
C LYS A 53 8.78 7.63 1.04
N LYS A 54 9.82 7.63 1.88
CA LYS A 54 10.66 6.44 2.12
C LYS A 54 9.84 5.30 2.74
N GLN A 55 9.01 5.58 3.74
CA GLN A 55 8.16 4.58 4.38
C GLN A 55 7.12 4.01 3.40
N ILE A 56 6.46 4.85 2.59
CA ILE A 56 5.54 4.39 1.53
C ILE A 56 6.26 3.48 0.53
N ASN A 57 7.42 3.90 0.02
CA ASN A 57 8.18 3.09 -0.94
C ASN A 57 8.58 1.74 -0.35
N ASN A 58 9.04 1.72 0.90
CA ASN A 58 9.40 0.49 1.59
C ASN A 58 8.17 -0.42 1.81
N ALA A 59 7.01 0.15 2.15
CA ALA A 59 5.76 -0.60 2.30
C ALA A 59 5.36 -1.27 0.98
N LEU A 60 5.35 -0.49 -0.11
CA LEU A 60 5.01 -0.99 -1.44
C LEU A 60 5.99 -2.06 -1.91
N ASN A 61 7.28 -1.92 -1.63
CA ASN A 61 8.26 -2.95 -1.95
C ASN A 61 7.99 -4.26 -1.20
N GLN A 62 7.64 -4.20 0.09
CA GLN A 62 7.29 -5.39 0.87
C GLN A 62 6.01 -6.05 0.37
N ILE A 63 4.99 -5.27 0.01
CA ILE A 63 3.73 -5.78 -0.54
C ILE A 63 3.96 -6.43 -1.91
N ARG A 64 4.80 -5.84 -2.77
CA ARG A 64 5.12 -6.41 -4.09
C ARG A 64 5.76 -7.80 -4.03
N LEU A 65 6.40 -8.18 -2.93
CA LEU A 65 7.02 -9.50 -2.78
C LEU A 65 6.00 -10.63 -2.66
N VAL A 66 4.75 -10.34 -2.27
CA VAL A 66 3.70 -11.35 -2.11
C VAL A 66 2.71 -11.39 -3.27
N LEU A 67 2.88 -10.51 -4.27
CA LEU A 67 1.99 -10.45 -5.43
C LEU A 67 2.43 -11.46 -6.50
N PRO A 68 1.49 -12.21 -7.11
CA PRO A 68 1.80 -13.12 -8.19
C PRO A 68 2.18 -12.35 -9.47
N ASP A 69 3.40 -12.61 -9.93
CA ASP A 69 4.10 -12.18 -11.15
C ASP A 69 4.42 -10.69 -11.41
N LYS A 70 5.67 -10.48 -11.85
CA LYS A 70 6.39 -9.21 -11.98
C LYS A 70 6.03 -8.39 -13.24
N ASN A 71 5.08 -8.86 -14.04
CA ASN A 71 4.63 -8.21 -15.28
C ASN A 71 3.45 -7.29 -14.94
N ALA A 72 3.81 -6.06 -14.57
CA ALA A 72 3.03 -5.06 -13.85
C ALA A 72 1.74 -4.53 -14.52
N SER A 73 1.21 -5.15 -15.57
CA SER A 73 -0.01 -4.68 -16.26
C SER A 73 -1.28 -4.87 -15.42
N GLY A 74 -1.43 -6.00 -14.73
CA GLY A 74 -2.61 -6.25 -13.87
C GLY A 74 -2.62 -5.42 -12.58
N LEU A 75 -1.46 -5.23 -11.97
CA LEU A 75 -1.31 -4.48 -10.71
C LEU A 75 -1.51 -2.98 -10.88
N VAL A 76 -1.07 -2.41 -12.01
CA VAL A 76 -1.34 -1.00 -12.33
C VAL A 76 -2.84 -0.78 -12.48
N LEU A 77 -3.58 -1.70 -13.10
CA LEU A 77 -5.03 -1.61 -13.23
C LEU A 77 -5.76 -1.70 -11.88
N PHE A 78 -5.34 -2.61 -10.99
CA PHE A 78 -5.91 -2.76 -9.64
C PHE A 78 -5.62 -1.57 -8.73
N ILE A 79 -4.43 -0.97 -8.83
CA ILE A 79 -4.08 0.22 -8.07
C ILE A 79 -4.87 1.42 -8.61
N LEU A 80 -4.91 1.62 -9.94
CA LEU A 80 -5.63 2.74 -10.56
C LEU A 80 -7.15 2.69 -10.30
N SER A 81 -7.77 1.51 -10.23
CA SER A 81 -9.20 1.39 -9.96
C SER A 81 -9.61 1.85 -8.55
N LYS A 82 -8.70 1.79 -7.56
CA LYS A 82 -8.92 2.36 -6.23
C LYS A 82 -8.59 3.86 -6.11
N PHE A 83 -8.06 4.48 -7.17
CA PHE A 83 -7.79 5.92 -7.27
C PHE A 83 -8.73 6.68 -8.22
N LEU A 84 -9.58 5.97 -8.99
CA LEU A 84 -10.48 6.56 -10.00
C LEU A 84 -11.96 6.58 -9.61
N ILE A 85 -12.27 6.44 -8.32
CA ILE A 85 -13.61 6.63 -7.73
C ILE A 85 -13.49 7.71 -6.64
#